data_AF-A0AAU1X157-F1
#
_entry.id   AF-A0AAU1X157-F1
#
_cell.length_a   1.000
_cell.length_b   1.000
_cell.length_c   1.000
_cell.angle_alpha   90.00
_cell.angle_beta   90.00
_cell.angle_gamma   90.00
#
_symmetry.space_group_name_H-M   'P 1'
#
loop_
_entity.id
_entity.type
_entity.pdbx_description
1 polymer ?
#
loop_
_entity_poly.entity_id
_entity_poly.type
_entity_poly.pdbx_seq_one_letter_code
_entity_poly.pdbx_strand_id
1 'polypeptide(L)' 'MNKDVRDLIKKAEAQGFEVSRTKKGHFMVWKGSVLVTTIAGTASDYRSLKNSTAHLKRAGLIE' A
#
# COMPACT_ATOMS: atom_id res chain seq x y z
N MET A 1 -7.68 -10.05 5.84
CA MET A 1 -7.05 -9.13 4.86
C MET A 1 -8.02 -8.97 3.71
N ASN A 2 -8.38 -7.74 3.36
CA ASN A 2 -9.38 -7.48 2.31
C ASN A 2 -8.79 -7.81 0.93
N LYS A 3 -9.61 -8.29 -0.02
CA LYS A 3 -9.13 -8.68 -1.37
C LYS A 3 -8.46 -7.50 -2.08
N ASP A 4 -9.03 -6.31 -1.95
CA ASP A 4 -8.50 -5.07 -2.54
C ASP A 4 -7.11 -4.71 -2.02
N VAL A 5 -6.85 -4.86 -0.72
CA VAL A 5 -5.53 -4.63 -0.12
C VAL A 5 -4.51 -5.60 -0.71
N ARG A 6 -4.91 -6.87 -0.86
CA ARG A 6 -4.03 -7.91 -1.41
C ARG A 6 -3.67 -7.64 -2.86
N ASP A 7 -4.64 -7.22 -3.65
CA ASP A 7 -4.44 -6.91 -5.06
C ASP A 7 -3.54 -5.68 -5.23
N LEU A 8 -3.79 -4.64 -4.44
CA LEU A 8 -2.98 -3.43 -4.40
C LEU A 8 -1.52 -3.70 -4.01
N ILE A 9 -1.29 -4.51 -2.97
CA ILE A 9 0.06 -4.92 -2.55
C ILE A 9 0.75 -5.68 -3.68
N LYS A 10 0.08 -6.66 -4.30
CA LYS A 10 0.65 -7.41 -5.43
C LYS A 10 1.00 -6.51 -6.61
N LYS A 11 0.13 -5.56 -6.96
CA LYS A 11 0.40 -4.59 -8.03
C LYS A 11 1.58 -3.69 -7.70
N ALA A 12 1.67 -3.24 -6.45
CA ALA A 12 2.80 -2.45 -5.97
C ALA A 12 4.10 -3.26 -6.05
N GLU A 13 4.12 -4.49 -5.54
CA GLU A 13 5.29 -5.38 -5.64
C GLU A 13 5.69 -5.64 -7.10
N ALA A 14 4.72 -5.90 -7.99
CA ALA A 14 4.97 -6.12 -9.42
C ALA A 14 5.58 -4.91 -10.13
N GLN A 15 5.34 -3.70 -9.61
CA GLN A 15 5.90 -2.45 -10.14
C GLN A 15 7.20 -2.03 -9.46
N GLY A 16 7.79 -2.90 -8.62
CA GLY A 16 9.06 -2.65 -7.94
C GLY A 16 8.93 -1.78 -6.69
N PHE A 17 7.73 -1.71 -6.10
CA PHE A 17 7.56 -1.12 -4.78
C PHE A 17 7.81 -2.18 -3.70
N GLU A 18 8.56 -1.83 -2.67
CA GLU A 18 8.82 -2.70 -1.53
C GLU A 18 7.73 -2.57 -0.49
N VAL A 19 7.07 -3.68 -0.13
CA VAL A 19 6.00 -3.69 0.86
C VAL A 19 6.48 -4.38 2.14
N SER A 20 6.55 -3.63 3.23
CA SER A 20 6.99 -4.12 4.55
C SER A 20 5.85 -4.09 5.57
N ARG A 21 5.62 -5.20 6.27
CA ARG A 21 4.60 -5.26 7.33
C ARG A 21 5.19 -4.92 8.69
N THR A 22 4.61 -3.94 9.36
CA THR A 22 4.94 -3.55 10.73
C THR A 22 4.32 -4.50 11.76
N LYS A 23 4.94 -4.59 12.95
CA LYS A 23 4.42 -5.39 14.09
C LYS A 23 3.00 -5.01 14.53
N LYS A 24 2.58 -3.75 14.28
CA LYS A 24 1.23 -3.25 14.56
C LYS A 24 0.20 -3.62 13.49
N GLY A 25 0.61 -4.30 12.41
CA GLY A 25 -0.28 -4.74 11.35
C GLY A 25 -0.48 -3.75 10.21
N HIS A 26 0.27 -2.65 10.15
CA HIS A 26 0.29 -1.74 8.98
C HIS A 26 1.30 -2.21 7.93
N PHE A 27 1.04 -1.96 6.66
CA PHE A 27 1.92 -2.24 5.53
C PHE A 27 2.51 -0.93 5.01
N MET A 28 3.82 -0.78 5.06
CA MET A 28 4.54 0.36 4.51
C MET A 28 4.98 0.04 3.10
N VAL A 29 4.67 0.93 2.15
CA VAL A 29 5.06 0.79 0.75
C VAL A 29 6.15 1.79 0.43
N TRP A 30 7.28 1.28 -0.03
CA TRP A 30 8.49 2.03 -0.35
C TRP A 30 8.76 1.95 -1.85
N LYS A 31 9.37 3.00 -2.40
CA LYS A 31 9.88 3.03 -3.77
C LYS A 31 11.35 3.41 -3.70
N GLY A 32 12.23 2.41 -3.70
CA GLY A 32 13.63 2.58 -3.33
C GLY A 32 13.73 3.16 -1.91
N SER A 33 14.40 4.30 -1.75
CA SER A 33 14.59 4.94 -0.44
C SER A 33 13.43 5.83 0.03
N VAL A 34 12.36 5.97 -0.75
CA VAL A 34 11.25 6.88 -0.41
C VAL A 34 10.03 6.09 0.07
N LEU A 35 9.54 6.43 1.27
CA LEU A 35 8.26 5.94 1.76
C LEU A 35 7.12 6.60 0.98
N VAL A 36 6.37 5.81 0.23
CA VAL A 36 5.25 6.29 -0.59
C VAL A 36 3.98 6.41 0.24
N THR A 37 3.63 5.35 0.97
CA THR A 37 2.43 5.32 1.81
C THR A 37 2.51 4.25 2.88
N THR A 38 1.65 4.36 3.89
CA THR A 38 1.41 3.33 4.89
C THR A 38 -0.05 2.91 4.88
N ILE A 39 -0.32 1.65 4.54
CA ILE A 39 -1.64 1.05 4.49
C ILE A 39 -1.94 0.43 5.86
N ALA A 40 -3.08 0.77 6.47
CA ALA A 40 -3.54 0.05 7.66
C ALA A 40 -4.02 -1.36 7.29
N GLY A 41 -3.55 -2.40 8.00
CA GLY A 41 -4.01 -3.78 7.76
C GLY A 41 -5.37 -4.12 8.38
N THR A 42 -5.95 -3.18 9.14
CA THR A 42 -7.23 -3.36 9.85
C THR A 42 -8.40 -2.98 8.95
N ALA A 43 -9.43 -3.84 8.89
CA ALA A 43 -10.53 -3.76 7.93
C ALA A 43 -11.50 -2.57 8.10
N SER A 44 -11.43 -1.78 9.19
CA SER A 44 -12.33 -0.63 9.41
C SER A 44 -11.91 0.66 8.70
N ASP A 45 -10.74 0.67 8.07
CA ASP A 45 -10.11 1.89 7.57
C ASP A 45 -10.23 2.04 6.05
N TYR A 46 -11.45 1.93 5.51
CA TYR A 46 -11.74 2.12 4.07
C TYR A 46 -11.21 3.46 3.53
N ARG A 47 -11.30 4.53 4.34
CA ARG A 47 -10.76 5.85 3.98
C ARG A 47 -9.24 5.83 3.87
N SER A 48 -8.56 5.14 4.79
CA SER A 48 -7.10 5.02 4.78
C SER A 48 -6.61 4.17 3.61
N LEU A 49 -7.38 3.14 3.20
CA LEU A 49 -7.11 2.40 1.96
C LEU A 49 -7.21 3.32 0.75
N LYS A 50 -8.31 4.07 0.62
CA LYS A 50 -8.54 4.98 -0.51
C LYS A 50 -7.46 6.06 -0.61
N ASN A 51 -7.04 6.62 0.52
CA ASN A 51 -5.93 7.56 0.58
C ASN A 51 -4.62 6.89 0.15
N SER A 52 -4.32 5.69 0.66
CA SER A 52 -3.11 4.95 0.28
C SER A 52 -3.08 4.62 -1.21
N THR A 53 -4.20 4.20 -1.79
CA THR A 53 -4.34 3.98 -3.23
C THR A 53 -4.09 5.27 -4.02
N ALA A 54 -4.60 6.41 -3.55
CA ALA A 54 -4.34 7.70 -4.20
C ALA A 54 -2.87 8.11 -4.11
N HIS A 55 -2.21 7.88 -2.96
CA HIS A 55 -0.77 8.10 -2.80
C HIS A 55 0.06 7.21 -3.74
N LEU A 56 -0.32 5.94 -3.87
CA LEU A 56 0.34 5.01 -4.80
C LEU A 56 0.15 5.45 -6.25
N LYS A 57 -1.09 5.80 -6.66
CA LYS A 57 -1.36 6.34 -8.01
C LYS A 57 -0.50 7.58 -8.30
N ARG A 58 -0.36 8.49 -7.33
CA ARG A 58 0.52 9.67 -7.45
C ARG A 58 2.00 9.31 -7.54
N ALA A 59 2.44 8.24 -6.89
CA ALA A 59 3.81 7.74 -6.96
C ALA A 59 4.13 6.99 -8.26
N GLY A 60 3.16 6.91 -9.18
CA GLY A 60 3.28 6.26 -10.46
C GLY A 60 2.79 4.81 -10.47
N LEU A 61 1.92 4.42 -9.53
CA LEU A 61 1.22 3.15 -9.63
C LEU A 61 0.20 3.23 -10.77
N ILE A 62 0.53 2.64 -11.92
CA ILE A 62 -0.35 2.60 -13.10
C ILE A 62 -1.29 1.41 -12.92
N GLU A 63 -2.60 1.63 -13.16
CA GLU A 63 -3.68 0.66 -12.86
C GLU A 63 -3.66 -0.59 -13.75
#